data_AF-A0A9D7Z3S0-F1
#
_entry.id   AF-A0A9D7Z3S0-F1
#
_cell.length_a   1.000
_cell.length_b   1.000
_cell.length_c   1.000
_cell.angle_alpha   90.00
_cell.angle_beta   90.00
_cell.angle_gamma   90.00
#
_symmetry.space_group_name_H-M   'P 1'
#
loop_
_entity.id
_entity.type
_entity.pdbx_description
1 polymer ?
#
loop_
_entity_poly.entity_id
_entity_poly.type
_entity_poly.pdbx_seq_one_letter_code
_entity_poly.pdbx_strand_id
1 'polypeptide(L)'
;MVKSEAPRRGSIAPLKNVMTLMMLIETLKDRGVGLPGIGVFSGDSGYGKSVAAQYAMNKTGTVYIEVRHYWRQKRFARRFWKNSATASARHGRVPHG
;
A
#
# COMPACT_ATOMS: atom_id res chain seq x y z
N MET A 1 21.35 27.48 -22.05
CA MET A 1 20.60 27.01 -20.87
C MET A 1 19.43 26.17 -21.36
N VAL A 2 19.60 24.86 -21.44
CA VAL A 2 18.53 23.94 -21.91
C VAL A 2 17.48 23.87 -20.81
N LYS A 3 16.28 24.35 -21.11
CA LYS A 3 15.12 24.28 -20.22
C LYS A 3 14.63 22.83 -20.25
N SER A 4 14.97 22.04 -19.23
CA SER A 4 14.49 20.66 -19.10
C SER A 4 12.97 20.67 -18.95
N GLU A 5 12.25 20.23 -19.97
CA GLU A 5 10.81 19.98 -19.87
C GLU A 5 10.55 18.86 -18.86
N ALA A 6 9.74 19.15 -17.84
CA ALA A 6 9.24 18.14 -16.91
C ALA A 6 8.39 17.12 -17.68
N PRO A 7 8.54 15.81 -17.44
CA PRO A 7 7.84 14.79 -18.20
C PRO A 7 6.32 14.98 -18.10
N ARG A 8 5.66 14.95 -19.27
CA ARG A 8 4.21 15.12 -19.45
C ARG A 8 3.44 14.14 -18.56
N ARG A 9 2.30 14.59 -18.02
CA ARG A 9 1.41 13.91 -17.06
C ARG A 9 0.92 12.53 -17.54
N GLY A 10 1.81 11.56 -17.43
CA GLY A 10 1.60 10.11 -17.41
C GLY A 10 2.76 9.59 -16.58
N SER A 11 2.81 10.02 -15.32
CA SER A 11 4.04 9.98 -14.52
C SER A 11 4.50 8.53 -14.34
N ILE A 12 5.65 8.21 -14.92
CA ILE A 12 6.31 6.91 -14.81
C ILE A 12 6.63 6.58 -13.32
N ALA A 13 6.84 7.62 -12.50
CA ALA A 13 7.20 7.47 -11.09
C ALA A 13 6.10 6.80 -10.22
N PRO A 14 4.82 7.23 -10.26
CA PRO A 14 3.70 6.49 -9.67
C PRO A 14 3.63 5.03 -10.10
N LEU A 15 3.80 4.73 -11.39
CA LEU A 15 3.72 3.35 -11.88
C LEU A 15 4.87 2.49 -11.34
N LYS A 16 6.08 3.05 -11.32
CA LYS A 16 7.26 2.40 -10.71
C LYS A 16 7.01 2.08 -9.24
N ASN A 17 6.42 3.02 -8.49
CA ASN A 17 6.14 2.82 -7.07
C ASN A 17 5.01 1.83 -6.78
N VAL A 18 4.01 1.75 -7.67
CA VAL A 18 2.99 0.69 -7.63
C VAL A 18 3.66 -0.68 -7.80
N MET A 19 4.53 -0.84 -8.80
CA MET A 19 5.25 -2.09 -9.03
C MET A 19 6.15 -2.46 -7.86
N THR A 20 6.95 -1.52 -7.35
CA THR A 20 7.84 -1.77 -6.19
C THR A 20 7.06 -2.23 -4.96
N LEU A 21 5.92 -1.60 -4.65
CA LEU A 21 5.11 -2.01 -3.51
C LEU A 21 4.50 -3.40 -3.71
N MET A 22 4.04 -3.74 -4.92
CA MET A 22 3.50 -5.07 -5.22
C MET A 22 4.56 -6.16 -5.07
N MET A 23 5.77 -5.94 -5.60
CA MET A 23 6.89 -6.87 -5.43
C MET A 23 7.26 -7.07 -3.96
N LEU A 24 7.26 -5.99 -3.17
CA LEU A 24 7.48 -6.08 -1.72
C LEU A 24 6.42 -6.97 -1.04
N ILE A 25 5.15 -6.82 -1.41
CA ILE A 25 4.05 -7.61 -0.85
C ILE A 25 4.20 -9.09 -1.23
N GLU A 26 4.50 -9.39 -2.48
CA GLU A 26 4.71 -10.77 -2.97
C GLU A 26 5.90 -11.42 -2.26
N THR A 27 7.03 -10.71 -2.14
CA THR A 27 8.21 -11.19 -1.41
C THR A 27 7.89 -11.53 0.05
N LEU A 28 7.03 -10.73 0.72
CA LEU A 28 6.62 -10.99 2.10
C LEU A 28 5.64 -12.15 2.24
N LYS A 29 4.83 -12.41 1.20
CA LYS A 29 3.91 -13.56 1.13
C LYS A 29 4.68 -14.86 0.92
N ASP A 30 5.64 -14.84 0.01
CA ASP A 30 6.45 -16.01 -0.37
C ASP A 30 7.66 -16.22 0.53
N ARG A 31 7.78 -15.45 1.61
CA ARG A 31 8.90 -15.54 2.54
C ARG A 31 8.97 -16.94 3.16
N GLY A 32 10.19 -17.42 3.33
CA GLY A 32 10.46 -18.66 4.06
C GLY A 32 9.92 -18.65 5.49
N VAL A 33 9.54 -19.82 5.99
CA VAL A 33 9.08 -20.01 7.37
C VAL A 33 10.19 -19.58 8.33
N GLY A 34 9.85 -18.77 9.33
CA GLY A 34 10.80 -18.24 10.31
C GLY A 34 11.45 -16.91 9.95
N LEU A 35 11.26 -16.39 8.73
CA LEU A 35 11.74 -15.05 8.35
C LEU A 35 10.79 -13.93 8.82
N PRO A 36 11.32 -12.73 9.14
CA PRO A 36 10.52 -11.57 9.51
C PRO A 36 9.45 -11.21 8.46
N GLY A 37 8.25 -10.89 8.93
CA GLY A 37 7.08 -10.66 8.08
C GLY A 37 6.72 -9.21 7.78
N ILE A 38 7.66 -8.29 7.95
CA ILE A 38 7.40 -6.85 7.88
C ILE A 38 8.26 -6.25 6.78
N GLY A 39 7.64 -5.51 5.86
CA GLY A 39 8.32 -4.67 4.88
C GLY A 39 8.01 -3.20 5.08
N VAL A 40 8.97 -2.34 4.75
CA VAL A 40 8.84 -0.89 4.83
C VAL A 40 8.94 -0.32 3.42
N PHE A 41 7.97 0.52 3.05
CA PHE A 41 7.98 1.25 1.79
C PHE A 41 7.98 2.75 2.09
N SER A 42 9.08 3.43 1.74
CA SER A 42 9.32 4.84 2.07
C SER A 42 9.88 5.61 0.87
N GLY A 43 9.77 6.94 0.93
CA GLY A 43 10.27 7.86 -0.07
C GLY A 43 9.69 9.26 0.12
N ASP A 44 10.16 10.24 -0.64
CA ASP A 44 9.73 11.64 -0.52
C ASP A 44 8.24 11.85 -0.85
N SER A 45 7.68 12.96 -0.38
CA SER A 45 6.30 13.34 -0.69
C SER A 45 6.09 13.52 -2.19
N GLY A 46 4.90 13.19 -2.69
CA GLY A 46 4.54 13.35 -4.12
C GLY A 46 4.91 12.19 -5.05
N TYR A 47 5.69 11.19 -4.59
CA TYR A 47 6.09 10.04 -5.41
C TYR A 47 4.98 8.99 -5.65
N GLY A 48 3.76 9.19 -5.14
CA GLY A 48 2.64 8.27 -5.40
C GLY A 48 2.57 7.05 -4.49
N LYS A 49 3.22 7.08 -3.31
CA LYS A 49 3.17 5.98 -2.33
C LYS A 49 1.75 5.64 -1.86
N SER A 50 0.93 6.67 -1.62
CA SER A 50 -0.47 6.47 -1.22
C SER A 50 -1.30 5.85 -2.35
N VAL A 51 -1.00 6.22 -3.60
CA VAL A 51 -1.64 5.63 -4.79
C VAL A 51 -1.26 4.16 -4.93
N ALA A 52 0.03 3.84 -4.74
CA ALA A 52 0.50 2.46 -4.71
C ALA A 52 -0.21 1.63 -3.62
N ALA A 53 -0.34 2.16 -2.41
CA ALA A 53 -1.00 1.48 -1.30
C ALA A 53 -2.50 1.20 -1.57
N GLN A 54 -3.22 2.15 -2.16
CA GLN A 54 -4.61 1.97 -2.56
C GLN A 54 -4.75 0.91 -3.66
N TYR A 55 -3.88 0.94 -4.67
CA TYR A 55 -3.85 -0.07 -5.72
C TYR A 55 -3.63 -1.48 -5.13
N ALA A 56 -2.62 -1.62 -4.27
CA ALA A 56 -2.31 -2.88 -3.61
C ALA A 56 -3.49 -3.39 -2.76
N MET A 57 -4.16 -2.51 -2.00
CA MET A 57 -5.37 -2.85 -1.24
C MET A 57 -6.47 -3.43 -2.14
N ASN A 58 -6.76 -2.78 -3.26
CA ASN A 58 -7.79 -3.22 -4.19
C ASN A 58 -7.44 -4.57 -4.84
N LYS A 59 -6.17 -4.76 -5.21
CA LYS A 59 -5.71 -6.00 -5.88
C LYS A 59 -5.62 -7.20 -4.94
N THR A 60 -5.23 -6.97 -3.68
CA THR A 60 -4.93 -8.05 -2.72
C THR A 60 -6.03 -8.26 -1.68
N GLY A 61 -7.01 -7.35 -1.58
CA GLY A 61 -8.04 -7.38 -0.53
C GLY A 61 -7.50 -7.11 0.88
N THR A 62 -6.30 -6.56 0.99
CA THR A 62 -5.64 -6.32 2.29
C THR A 62 -6.27 -5.19 3.09
N VAL A 63 -5.93 -5.10 4.38
CA VAL A 63 -6.38 -4.03 5.27
C VAL A 63 -5.45 -2.82 5.12
N TYR A 64 -5.99 -1.70 4.66
CA TYR A 64 -5.28 -0.41 4.62
C TYR A 64 -5.71 0.49 5.80
N ILE A 65 -4.74 1.09 6.47
CA ILE A 65 -4.96 2.04 7.58
C ILE A 65 -4.05 3.25 7.39
N GLU A 66 -4.65 4.42 7.21
CA GLU A 66 -3.92 5.69 7.27
C GLU A 66 -3.78 6.13 8.73
N VAL A 67 -2.54 6.23 9.22
CA VAL A 67 -2.23 6.67 10.59
C VAL A 67 -1.80 8.13 10.55
N ARG A 68 -2.29 8.92 11.51
CA ARG A 68 -1.93 10.34 11.65
C ARG A 68 -1.17 10.58 12.94
N HIS A 69 -0.27 11.56 12.94
CA HIS A 69 0.64 11.84 14.06
C HIS A 69 -0.06 12.08 15.41
N TYR A 70 -1.28 12.65 15.39
CA TYR A 70 -2.05 12.96 16.60
C TYR A 70 -2.85 11.77 17.16
N TRP A 71 -2.65 10.56 16.64
CA TRP A 71 -3.37 9.38 17.11
C TRP A 71 -2.72 8.77 18.34
N ARG A 72 -3.54 8.52 19.37
CA ARG A 72 -3.15 7.67 20.51
C ARG A 72 -3.34 6.19 20.16
N GLN A 73 -2.66 5.30 20.88
CA GLN A 73 -2.71 3.84 20.69
C GLN A 73 -4.15 3.29 20.60
N LYS A 74 -5.05 3.75 21.48
CA LYS A 74 -6.47 3.34 21.49
C LYS A 74 -7.19 3.64 20.16
N ARG A 75 -6.85 4.75 19.49
CA ARG A 75 -7.46 5.12 18.20
C ARG A 75 -6.97 4.21 17.08
N PHE A 76 -5.68 3.91 17.05
CA PHE A 76 -5.10 2.96 16.10
C PHE A 76 -5.74 1.57 16.24
N ALA A 77 -5.76 1.00 17.45
CA ALA A 77 -6.34 -0.31 17.72
C ALA A 77 -7.82 -0.40 17.30
N ARG A 78 -8.61 0.64 17.62
CA ARG A 78 -10.02 0.71 17.20
C ARG A 78 -10.17 0.75 15.68
N ARG A 79 -9.29 1.48 14.98
CA ARG A 79 -9.35 1.57 13.52
C ARG A 79 -8.93 0.27 12.86
N PHE A 80 -7.91 -0.39 13.40
CA PHE A 80 -7.47 -1.70 12.97
C PHE A 80 -8.60 -2.72 13.03
N TRP A 81 -9.24 -2.88 14.19
CA TRP A 81 -10.37 -3.81 14.37
C TRP A 81 -11.53 -3.55 13.40
N LYS A 82 -11.93 -2.28 13.24
CA LYS A 82 -13.01 -1.93 12.31
C LYS A 82 -12.66 -2.29 10.86
N ASN A 83 -11.42 -2.03 10.44
CA ASN A 83 -11.02 -2.29 9.06
C ASN A 83 -10.78 -3.78 8.78
N SER A 84 -10.28 -4.55 9.75
CA SER A 84 -10.13 -6.01 9.60
C SER A 84 -11.48 -6.71 9.46
N ALA A 85 -12.47 -6.33 10.28
CA ALA A 85 -13.85 -6.81 10.15
C ALA A 85 -14.44 -6.48 8.76
N THR A 86 -14.20 -5.27 8.26
CA THR A 86 -14.69 -4.84 6.93
C THR A 86 -13.96 -5.54 5.78
N ALA A 87 -12.67 -5.86 5.94
CA ALA A 87 -11.91 -6.59 4.92
C ALA A 87 -12.41 -8.03 4.77
N SER A 88 -12.74 -8.71 5.88
CA SER A 88 -13.38 -10.05 5.85
C SER A 88 -14.68 -10.04 5.04
N ALA A 89 -15.48 -8.98 5.15
CA ALA A 89 -16.73 -8.82 4.39
C ALA A 89 -16.52 -8.44 2.91
N ARG A 90 -15.33 -7.95 2.52
CA ARG A 90 -14.96 -7.65 1.13
C ARG A 90 -14.38 -8.85 0.42
N HIS A 91 -13.64 -9.71 1.12
CA HIS A 91 -13.02 -10.90 0.55
C HIS A 91 -14.06 -11.87 -0.03
N GLY A 92 -15.24 -12.00 0.60
CA GLY A 92 -16.36 -12.81 0.08
C GLY A 92 -17.10 -12.22 -1.15
N ARG A 93 -16.64 -11.10 -1.72
CA ARG A 93 -17.27 -10.44 -2.89
C ARG A 93 -16.36 -10.29 -4.11
N VAL A 94 -15.14 -10.83 -4.08
CA VAL A 94 -14.22 -10.74 -5.22
C VAL A 94 -14.39 -12.00 -6.07
N PRO A 95 -14.95 -11.93 -7.29
CA PRO A 95 -15.01 -13.09 -8.17
C PRO A 95 -13.60 -13.54 -8.50
N HIS A 96 -13.31 -14.82 -8.22
CA HIS A 96 -12.14 -15.50 -8.76
C HIS A 96 -12.45 -15.78 -10.23
N GLY A 97 -12.00 -14.89 -11.10
CA GLY A 97 -11.92 -15.11 -12.54
C GLY A 97 -10.54 -15.64 -12.91
#